data_AF-A0A7J4DTC9-F1
#
_entry.id   AF-A0A7J4DTC9-F1
#
_cell.length_a   1.000
_cell.length_b   1.000
_cell.length_c   1.000
_cell.angle_alpha   90.00
_cell.angle_beta   90.00
_cell.angle_gamma   90.00
#
_symmetry.space_group_name_H-M   'P 1'
#
loop_
_entity.id
_entity.type
_entity.pdbx_description
1 polymer ?
#
loop_
_entity_poly.entity_id
_entity_poly.type
_entity_poly.pdbx_seq_one_letter_code
_entity_poly.pdbx_strand_id
1 'polypeptide(L)'
;MSRRKTREFKRVVGVGMLVLACVAWGSSFPAIKIIVGSLELDPAAYTALRNLLTLAVVAPFVLGKRLRFHVLLLLAGLSYALGTYLQGLGTAYTTASNSAFITSLHMVFVYAYETLKTRKLSPRTLATIVLAAVGVYLLVGGIERIRIGDIIVLISSVFWASQVILVSKLSREYDVAELLFWQLLITVLIFTPSTIASLDTTIVVEAMPGLVYLALVPGLLAFT
;
A
#
# COMPACT_ATOMS: atom_id res chain seq x y z
N MET A 1 0.29 -41.24 -3.36
CA MET A 1 0.19 -40.26 -4.46
C MET A 1 -0.26 -38.90 -3.90
N SER A 2 0.57 -37.88 -3.67
CA SER A 2 2.03 -37.75 -3.55
C SER A 2 2.26 -36.33 -3.02
N ARG A 3 2.88 -36.14 -1.85
CA ARG A 3 3.14 -34.80 -1.23
C ARG A 3 3.76 -33.78 -2.20
N ARG A 4 4.41 -34.25 -3.26
CA ARG A 4 4.95 -33.44 -4.38
C ARG A 4 3.85 -32.76 -5.21
N LYS A 5 2.79 -33.47 -5.60
CA LYS A 5 1.64 -32.87 -6.33
C LYS A 5 0.93 -31.81 -5.48
N THR A 6 0.79 -32.04 -4.17
CA THR A 6 0.21 -31.06 -3.24
C THR A 6 1.09 -29.82 -3.08
N ARG A 7 2.42 -29.97 -3.03
CA ARG A 7 3.36 -28.84 -2.95
C ARG A 7 3.41 -28.03 -4.25
N GLU A 8 3.36 -28.71 -5.39
CA GLU A 8 3.31 -28.09 -6.71
C GLU A 8 1.99 -27.34 -6.94
N PHE A 9 0.85 -27.94 -6.59
CA PHE A 9 -0.44 -27.27 -6.62
C PHE A 9 -0.46 -26.01 -5.73
N LYS A 10 0.00 -26.11 -4.47
CA LYS A 10 0.12 -24.95 -3.58
C LYS A 10 1.03 -23.86 -4.15
N ARG A 11 2.11 -24.23 -4.86
CA ARG A 11 3.02 -23.27 -5.51
C ARG A 11 2.34 -22.56 -6.67
N VAL A 12 1.63 -23.29 -7.55
CA VAL A 12 0.92 -22.70 -8.69
C VAL A 12 -0.17 -21.75 -8.21
N VAL A 13 -0.96 -22.17 -7.22
CA VAL A 13 -1.99 -21.32 -6.59
C VAL A 13 -1.36 -20.07 -5.98
N GLY A 14 -0.29 -20.22 -5.20
CA GLY A 14 0.41 -19.07 -4.60
C GLY A 14 0.98 -18.10 -5.64
N VAL A 15 1.55 -18.59 -6.73
CA VAL A 15 2.02 -17.72 -7.83
C VAL A 15 0.85 -17.01 -8.51
N GLY A 16 -0.27 -17.71 -8.74
CA GLY A 16 -1.48 -17.10 -9.29
C GLY A 16 -2.03 -15.97 -8.41
N MET A 17 -2.06 -16.18 -7.09
CA MET A 17 -2.49 -15.15 -6.13
C MET A 17 -1.56 -13.94 -6.12
N LEU A 18 -0.25 -14.15 -6.20
CA LEU A 18 0.72 -13.05 -6.31
C LEU A 18 0.52 -12.23 -7.59
N VAL A 19 0.25 -12.87 -8.73
CA VAL A 19 -0.03 -12.16 -9.99
C VAL A 19 -1.32 -11.35 -9.87
N LEU A 20 -2.38 -11.92 -9.28
CA LEU A 20 -3.64 -11.21 -9.05
C LEU A 20 -3.44 -10.00 -8.13
N ALA A 21 -2.67 -10.15 -7.05
CA ALA A 21 -2.32 -9.04 -6.17
C ALA A 21 -1.53 -7.95 -6.90
N CYS A 22 -0.57 -8.32 -7.76
CA CYS A 22 0.17 -7.36 -8.58
C CYS A 22 -0.74 -6.60 -9.55
N VAL A 23 -1.70 -7.27 -10.19
CA VAL A 23 -2.69 -6.60 -11.05
C VAL A 23 -3.56 -5.67 -10.22
N ALA A 24 -4.11 -6.13 -9.10
CA ALA A 24 -4.99 -5.35 -8.22
C ALA A 24 -4.31 -4.09 -7.66
N TRP A 25 -3.07 -4.20 -7.20
CA TRP A 25 -2.28 -3.05 -6.76
C TRP A 25 -1.83 -2.17 -7.92
N GLY A 26 -1.38 -2.74 -9.03
CA GLY A 26 -0.91 -1.99 -10.19
C GLY A 26 -1.99 -1.14 -10.85
N SER A 27 -3.23 -1.64 -10.90
CA SER A 27 -4.38 -0.92 -11.45
C SER A 27 -4.92 0.17 -10.52
N SER A 28 -4.44 0.25 -9.27
CA SER A 28 -4.85 1.31 -8.33
C SER A 28 -4.31 2.69 -8.72
N PHE A 29 -3.10 2.78 -9.29
CA PHE A 29 -2.44 4.06 -9.57
C PHE A 29 -3.19 4.94 -10.58
N PRO A 30 -3.74 4.42 -11.69
CA PRO A 30 -4.61 5.21 -12.56
C PRO A 30 -5.86 5.73 -11.84
N ALA A 31 -6.51 4.91 -11.01
CA ALA A 31 -7.69 5.32 -10.25
C ALA A 31 -7.35 6.41 -9.23
N ILE A 32 -6.24 6.28 -8.51
CA ILE A 32 -5.72 7.30 -7.59
C ILE A 32 -5.44 8.60 -8.36
N LYS A 33 -4.81 8.51 -9.54
CA LYS A 33 -4.51 9.70 -10.37
C LYS A 33 -5.77 10.43 -10.79
N ILE A 34 -6.82 9.70 -11.17
CA ILE A 34 -8.12 10.30 -11.50
C ILE A 34 -8.73 10.96 -10.27
N ILE A 35 -8.85 10.24 -9.15
CA ILE A 35 -9.53 10.72 -7.94
C ILE A 35 -8.83 11.93 -7.31
N VAL A 36 -7.53 11.83 -7.07
CA VAL A 36 -6.79 12.85 -6.31
C VAL A 36 -6.19 13.91 -7.25
N GLY A 37 -5.84 13.52 -8.47
CA GLY A 37 -5.17 14.42 -9.43
C GLY A 37 -6.10 15.12 -10.41
N SER A 38 -7.15 14.44 -10.90
CA SER A 38 -8.06 15.02 -11.90
C SER A 38 -9.36 15.55 -11.31
N LEU A 39 -9.95 14.82 -10.36
CA LEU A 39 -11.12 15.27 -9.59
C LEU A 39 -10.73 16.14 -8.39
N GLU A 40 -9.42 16.27 -8.13
CA GLU A 40 -8.86 17.10 -7.05
C GLU A 40 -9.43 16.78 -5.66
N LEU A 41 -9.87 15.54 -5.43
CA LEU A 41 -10.30 15.10 -4.10
C LEU A 41 -9.12 15.21 -3.14
N ASP A 42 -9.34 15.87 -1.99
CA ASP A 42 -8.33 16.03 -0.97
C ASP A 42 -7.68 14.67 -0.59
N PRO A 43 -6.34 14.57 -0.53
CA PRO A 43 -5.65 13.31 -0.25
C PRO A 43 -6.03 12.68 1.10
N ALA A 44 -6.38 13.47 2.12
CA ALA A 44 -6.87 12.95 3.39
C ALA A 44 -8.28 12.38 3.22
N ALA A 45 -9.17 13.06 2.49
CA ALA A 45 -10.50 12.55 2.14
C ALA A 45 -10.43 11.24 1.34
N TYR A 46 -9.59 11.19 0.30
CA TYR A 46 -9.28 9.98 -0.44
C TYR A 46 -8.86 8.83 0.49
N THR A 47 -7.92 9.11 1.40
CA THR A 47 -7.36 8.12 2.32
C THR A 47 -8.41 7.65 3.33
N ALA A 48 -9.17 8.54 3.95
CA ALA A 48 -10.20 8.19 4.92
C ALA A 48 -11.33 7.38 4.27
N LEU A 49 -11.91 7.87 3.16
CA LEU A 49 -13.10 7.28 2.55
C LEU A 49 -12.84 5.87 2.02
N ARG A 50 -11.75 5.64 1.26
CA ARG A 50 -11.46 4.30 0.73
C ARG A 50 -11.19 3.28 1.85
N ASN A 51 -10.51 3.71 2.92
CA ASN A 51 -10.18 2.83 4.02
C ASN A 51 -11.38 2.60 4.94
N LEU A 52 -12.30 3.56 5.05
CA LEU A 52 -13.57 3.38 5.74
C LEU A 52 -14.46 2.36 5.03
N LEU A 53 -14.54 2.42 3.68
CA LEU A 53 -15.26 1.44 2.89
C LEU A 53 -14.68 0.03 3.07
N THR A 54 -13.34 -0.09 3.03
CA THR A 54 -12.66 -1.37 3.27
C THR A 54 -12.89 -1.86 4.70
N LEU A 55 -12.81 -0.97 5.69
CA LEU A 55 -13.04 -1.28 7.10
C LEU A 55 -14.47 -1.78 7.33
N ALA A 56 -15.46 -1.18 6.69
CA ALA A 56 -16.86 -1.62 6.80
C ALA A 56 -17.04 -3.07 6.31
N VAL A 57 -16.28 -3.49 5.29
CA VAL A 57 -16.29 -4.88 4.80
C VAL A 57 -15.49 -5.80 5.72
N VAL A 58 -14.36 -5.37 6.27
CA VAL A 58 -13.50 -6.20 7.13
C VAL A 58 -14.05 -6.35 8.56
N ALA A 59 -14.71 -5.32 9.09
CA ALA A 59 -15.17 -5.27 10.49
C ALA A 59 -16.05 -6.48 10.91
N PRO A 60 -17.01 -6.96 10.10
CA PRO A 60 -17.79 -8.15 10.41
C PRO A 60 -16.95 -9.41 10.68
N PHE A 61 -15.80 -9.56 10.02
CA PHE A 61 -14.93 -10.75 10.16
C PHE A 61 -14.12 -10.76 11.47
N VAL A 62 -14.12 -9.65 12.21
CA VAL A 62 -13.48 -9.54 13.51
C VAL A 62 -14.49 -9.38 14.64
N LEU A 63 -15.79 -9.26 14.34
CA LEU A 63 -16.85 -9.25 15.35
C LEU A 63 -16.83 -10.54 16.16
N GLY A 64 -16.87 -10.41 17.49
CA GLY A 64 -16.80 -11.55 18.42
C GLY A 64 -15.38 -12.08 18.69
N LYS A 65 -14.35 -11.57 17.99
CA LYS A 65 -12.96 -11.87 18.36
C LYS A 65 -12.50 -10.97 19.50
N ARG A 66 -11.64 -11.51 20.37
CA ARG A 66 -10.96 -10.70 21.40
C ARG A 66 -9.74 -10.04 20.77
N LEU A 67 -9.92 -8.82 20.27
CA LEU A 67 -8.85 -8.07 19.62
C LEU A 67 -7.78 -7.68 20.64
N ARG A 68 -6.54 -8.08 20.38
CA ARG A 68 -5.41 -7.80 21.28
C ARG A 68 -4.65 -6.62 20.71
N PHE A 69 -4.50 -5.57 21.51
CA PHE A 69 -3.69 -4.43 21.11
C PHE A 69 -2.22 -4.65 21.48
N HIS A 70 -1.33 -4.28 20.57
CA HIS A 70 0.11 -4.25 20.77
C HIS A 70 0.66 -3.00 20.08
N VAL A 71 1.67 -2.35 20.66
CA VAL A 71 2.28 -1.14 20.10
C VAL A 71 2.77 -1.30 18.64
N LEU A 72 3.10 -2.52 18.21
CA LEU A 72 3.53 -2.80 16.85
C LEU A 72 2.36 -2.71 15.85
N LEU A 73 1.12 -2.98 16.28
CA LEU A 73 -0.08 -2.76 15.47
C LEU A 73 -0.30 -1.26 15.24
N LEU A 74 -0.04 -0.43 16.26
CA LEU A 74 -0.09 1.02 16.11
C LEU A 74 0.94 1.51 15.08
N LEU A 75 2.18 1.04 15.17
CA LEU A 75 3.24 1.38 14.20
C LEU A 75 2.91 0.88 12.79
N ALA A 76 2.32 -0.31 12.67
CA ALA A 76 1.90 -0.85 11.37
C ALA A 76 0.77 -0.01 10.76
N GLY A 77 -0.24 0.36 11.57
CA GLY A 77 -1.34 1.22 11.15
C GLY A 77 -0.87 2.63 10.78
N LEU A 78 0.03 3.23 11.55
CA LEU A 78 0.63 4.53 11.21
C LEU A 78 1.43 4.47 9.91
N SER A 79 2.23 3.41 9.72
CA SER A 79 2.99 3.21 8.49
C SER A 79 2.06 3.03 7.29
N TYR A 80 0.99 2.25 7.43
CA TYR A 80 -0.03 2.08 6.39
C TYR A 80 -0.77 3.40 6.07
N ALA A 81 -1.15 4.15 7.10
CA ALA A 81 -1.86 5.42 6.98
C ALA A 81 -1.01 6.46 6.24
N LEU A 82 0.24 6.66 6.66
CA LEU A 82 1.17 7.59 6.04
C LEU A 82 1.58 7.13 4.63
N GLY A 83 1.82 5.82 4.44
CA GLY A 83 2.11 5.25 3.12
C GLY A 83 0.98 5.53 2.14
N THR A 84 -0.26 5.25 2.52
CA THR A 84 -1.44 5.48 1.67
C THR A 84 -1.66 6.96 1.37
N TYR A 85 -1.60 7.82 2.39
CA TYR A 85 -1.80 9.26 2.24
C TYR A 85 -0.75 9.90 1.34
N LEU A 86 0.53 9.67 1.63
CA LEU A 86 1.64 10.22 0.84
C LEU A 86 1.64 9.66 -0.58
N GLN A 87 1.26 8.39 -0.78
CA GLN A 87 1.13 7.84 -2.13
C GLN A 87 0.01 8.55 -2.91
N GLY A 88 -1.15 8.76 -2.30
CA GLY A 88 -2.26 9.49 -2.93
C GLY A 88 -1.84 10.91 -3.31
N LEU A 89 -1.31 11.63 -2.33
CA LEU A 89 -0.78 12.99 -2.50
C LEU A 89 0.29 13.05 -3.61
N GLY A 90 1.28 12.17 -3.56
CA GLY A 90 2.36 12.16 -4.54
C GLY A 90 1.88 11.81 -5.95
N THR A 91 0.94 10.86 -6.07
CA THR A 91 0.32 10.47 -7.35
C THR A 91 -0.43 11.63 -8.00
N ALA A 92 -1.03 12.54 -7.20
CA ALA A 92 -1.65 13.74 -7.73
C ALA A 92 -0.66 14.61 -8.54
N TYR A 93 0.60 14.67 -8.11
CA TYR A 93 1.65 15.50 -8.72
C TYR A 93 2.62 14.75 -9.64
N THR A 94 2.48 13.44 -9.82
CA THR A 94 3.26 12.66 -10.81
C THR A 94 2.38 11.84 -11.74
N THR A 95 2.96 11.08 -12.65
CA THR A 95 2.21 10.16 -13.52
C THR A 95 1.86 8.88 -12.74
N ALA A 96 0.75 8.23 -13.12
CA ALA A 96 0.37 6.96 -12.51
C ALA A 96 1.48 5.90 -12.66
N SER A 97 2.14 5.85 -13.83
CA SER A 97 3.25 4.93 -14.09
C SER A 97 4.48 5.20 -13.21
N ASN A 98 4.87 6.47 -13.03
CA ASN A 98 5.98 6.82 -12.15
C ASN A 98 5.65 6.47 -10.69
N SER A 99 4.43 6.82 -10.24
CA SER A 99 3.98 6.51 -8.88
C SER A 99 4.00 5.00 -8.61
N ALA A 100 3.52 4.19 -9.55
CA ALA A 100 3.52 2.73 -9.46
C ALA A 100 4.94 2.17 -9.31
N PHE A 101 5.85 2.63 -10.17
CA PHE A 101 7.23 2.17 -10.16
C PHE A 101 7.97 2.61 -8.90
N ILE A 102 7.88 3.88 -8.52
CA ILE A 102 8.55 4.42 -7.33
C ILE A 102 8.00 3.75 -6.06
N THR A 103 6.70 3.48 -5.98
CA THR A 103 6.12 2.72 -4.86
C THR A 103 6.76 1.32 -4.76
N SER A 104 7.03 0.65 -5.88
CA SER A 104 7.63 -0.70 -5.87
C SER A 104 9.03 -0.75 -5.23
N LEU A 105 9.70 0.40 -5.10
CA LEU A 105 10.98 0.54 -4.38
C LEU A 105 10.87 0.20 -2.89
N HIS A 106 9.67 0.13 -2.32
CA HIS A 106 9.50 -0.37 -0.96
C HIS A 106 10.16 -1.75 -0.78
N MET A 107 10.16 -2.61 -1.80
CA MET A 107 10.84 -3.91 -1.76
C MET A 107 12.36 -3.75 -1.60
N VAL A 108 12.96 -2.75 -2.25
CA VAL A 108 14.39 -2.43 -2.11
C VAL A 108 14.68 -2.02 -0.66
N PHE A 109 13.83 -1.20 -0.06
CA PHE A 109 13.96 -0.82 1.35
C PHE A 109 13.77 -1.99 2.31
N VAL A 110 12.84 -2.91 2.02
CA VAL A 110 12.69 -4.17 2.79
C VAL A 110 13.97 -5.01 2.70
N TYR A 111 14.55 -5.19 1.51
CA TYR A 111 15.83 -5.91 1.35
C TYR A 111 17.00 -5.21 2.04
N ALA A 112 17.06 -3.89 1.98
CA ALA A 112 18.07 -3.11 2.69
C ALA A 112 17.94 -3.30 4.21
N TYR A 113 16.73 -3.27 4.76
CA TYR A 113 16.46 -3.54 6.17
C TYR A 113 16.94 -4.95 6.59
N GLU A 114 16.61 -5.99 5.84
CA GLU A 114 17.05 -7.36 6.13
C GLU A 114 18.58 -7.51 6.03
N THR A 115 19.20 -6.80 5.09
CA THR A 115 20.66 -6.75 4.93
C THR A 115 21.34 -6.08 6.13
N LEU A 116 20.81 -4.95 6.60
CA LEU A 116 21.30 -4.25 7.78
C LEU A 116 21.16 -5.11 9.05
N LYS A 117 20.03 -5.80 9.19
CA LYS A 117 19.76 -6.71 10.31
C LYS A 117 20.74 -7.89 10.34
N THR A 118 21.07 -8.46 9.18
CA THR A 118 22.01 -9.58 9.06
C THR A 118 23.48 -9.14 9.00
N ARG A 119 23.74 -7.83 8.87
CA ARG A 119 25.07 -7.21 8.68
C ARG A 119 25.88 -7.80 7.51
N LYS A 120 25.21 -8.36 6.51
CA LYS A 120 25.86 -8.99 5.35
C LYS A 120 25.42 -8.33 4.06
N LEU A 121 26.15 -7.28 3.65
CA LEU A 121 25.91 -6.64 2.36
C LEU A 121 26.28 -7.63 1.23
N SER A 122 25.27 -8.19 0.58
CA SER A 122 25.50 -9.09 -0.54
C SER A 122 25.69 -8.27 -1.83
N PRO A 123 26.53 -8.73 -2.78
CA PRO A 123 26.61 -8.11 -4.11
C PRO A 123 25.24 -8.04 -4.81
N ARG A 124 24.33 -8.98 -4.50
CA ARG A 124 22.96 -8.99 -5.00
C ARG A 124 22.15 -7.79 -4.48
N THR A 125 22.30 -7.43 -3.21
CA THR A 125 21.63 -6.26 -2.61
C THR A 125 22.08 -4.97 -3.31
N LEU A 126 23.38 -4.83 -3.53
CA LEU A 126 23.93 -3.67 -4.25
C LEU A 126 23.41 -3.61 -5.69
N ALA A 127 23.42 -4.75 -6.41
CA ALA A 127 22.88 -4.83 -7.76
C ALA A 127 21.39 -4.43 -7.81
N THR A 128 20.57 -4.89 -6.86
CA THR A 128 19.15 -4.50 -6.78
C THR A 128 18.97 -3.00 -6.58
N ILE A 129 19.74 -2.37 -5.69
CA ILE A 129 19.67 -0.93 -5.45
C ILE A 129 20.05 -0.14 -6.71
N VAL A 130 21.14 -0.53 -7.37
CA VAL A 130 21.61 0.12 -8.61
C VAL A 130 20.59 -0.04 -9.73
N LEU A 131 20.08 -1.26 -9.96
CA LEU A 131 19.08 -1.52 -11.00
C LEU A 131 17.78 -0.74 -10.74
N ALA A 132 17.36 -0.66 -9.47
CA ALA A 132 16.19 0.12 -9.08
C ALA A 132 16.38 1.62 -9.38
N ALA A 133 17.54 2.18 -9.02
CA ALA A 133 17.87 3.59 -9.31
C ALA A 133 17.89 3.88 -10.82
N VAL A 134 18.48 2.99 -11.61
CA VAL A 134 18.49 3.11 -13.09
C VAL A 134 17.06 3.03 -13.64
N GLY A 135 16.24 2.11 -13.14
CA GLY A 135 14.85 1.98 -13.57
C GLY A 135 14.02 3.25 -13.28
N VAL A 136 14.21 3.88 -12.11
CA VAL A 136 13.55 5.16 -11.78
C VAL A 136 14.02 6.23 -12.76
N TYR A 137 15.33 6.34 -12.99
CA TYR A 137 15.91 7.34 -13.89
C TYR A 137 15.34 7.23 -15.31
N LEU A 138 15.24 6.01 -15.84
CA LEU A 138 14.71 5.75 -17.18
C LEU A 138 13.23 6.10 -17.30
N LEU A 139 12.42 5.77 -16.28
CA LEU A 139 10.98 6.07 -16.29
C LEU A 139 10.67 7.56 -16.11
N VAL A 140 11.43 8.24 -15.26
CA VAL A 140 11.29 9.69 -15.10
C VAL A 140 11.80 10.45 -16.32
N GLY A 141 12.70 9.84 -17.11
CA GLY A 141 13.26 10.43 -18.33
C GLY A 141 14.40 11.41 -18.05
N GLY A 142 15.15 11.19 -16.96
CA GLY A 142 16.24 12.05 -16.51
C GLY A 142 15.94 12.83 -15.22
N ILE A 143 17.00 13.26 -14.53
CA ILE A 143 16.92 13.96 -13.22
C ILE A 143 16.17 15.29 -13.31
N GLU A 144 16.31 16.01 -14.43
CA GLU A 144 15.64 17.30 -14.66
C GLU A 144 14.12 17.20 -14.77
N ARG A 145 13.58 15.99 -14.97
CA ARG A 145 12.13 15.74 -15.11
C ARG A 145 11.48 15.21 -13.83
N ILE A 146 12.24 15.11 -12.73
CA ILE A 146 11.72 14.69 -11.43
C ILE A 146 10.66 15.69 -10.96
N ARG A 147 9.46 15.18 -10.70
CA ARG A 147 8.35 15.97 -10.17
C ARG A 147 8.35 15.92 -8.65
N ILE A 148 7.75 16.91 -8.00
CA ILE A 148 7.56 16.88 -6.54
C ILE A 148 6.79 15.63 -6.10
N GLY A 149 5.84 15.17 -6.93
CA GLY A 149 5.11 13.92 -6.71
C GLY A 149 6.00 12.69 -6.64
N ASP A 150 7.06 12.62 -7.45
CA ASP A 150 8.00 11.48 -7.44
C ASP A 150 8.72 11.38 -6.09
N ILE A 151 9.11 12.52 -5.51
CA ILE A 151 9.77 12.60 -4.20
C ILE A 151 8.79 12.19 -3.09
N ILE A 152 7.56 12.68 -3.13
CA ILE A 152 6.53 12.34 -2.14
C ILE A 152 6.22 10.83 -2.18
N VAL A 153 6.09 10.24 -3.37
CA VAL A 153 5.88 8.78 -3.53
C VAL A 153 7.12 7.99 -3.05
N LEU A 154 8.33 8.50 -3.28
CA LEU A 154 9.54 7.88 -2.75
C LEU A 154 9.52 7.83 -1.21
N ILE A 155 9.12 8.92 -0.56
CA ILE A 155 8.94 8.95 0.90
C ILE A 155 7.85 7.96 1.32
N SER A 156 6.71 7.93 0.63
CA SER A 156 5.64 6.94 0.86
C SER A 156 6.16 5.50 0.82
N SER A 157 7.05 5.18 -0.13
CA SER A 157 7.56 3.82 -0.28
C SER A 157 8.39 3.34 0.93
N VAL A 158 8.97 4.24 1.72
CA VAL A 158 9.62 3.90 3.01
C VAL A 158 8.58 3.47 4.06
N PHE A 159 7.44 4.15 4.10
CA PHE A 159 6.33 3.78 5.00
C PHE A 159 5.69 2.45 4.57
N TRP A 160 5.52 2.20 3.27
CA TRP A 160 5.11 0.89 2.76
C TRP A 160 6.09 -0.21 3.16
N ALA A 161 7.40 0.03 3.03
CA ALA A 161 8.40 -0.95 3.46
C ALA A 161 8.31 -1.26 4.96
N SER A 162 8.14 -0.22 5.78
CA SER A 162 7.96 -0.34 7.23
C SER A 162 6.71 -1.15 7.58
N GLN A 163 5.60 -0.87 6.91
CA GLN A 163 4.34 -1.60 7.06
C GLN A 163 4.53 -3.09 6.71
N VAL A 164 5.16 -3.41 5.57
CA VAL A 164 5.43 -4.79 5.15
C VAL A 164 6.29 -5.53 6.17
N ILE A 165 7.34 -4.91 6.70
CA ILE A 165 8.22 -5.49 7.73
C ILE A 165 7.45 -5.76 9.02
N LEU A 166 6.62 -4.81 9.47
CA LEU A 166 5.85 -4.95 10.70
C LEU A 166 4.77 -6.02 10.56
N VAL A 167 4.01 -6.03 9.46
CA VAL A 167 3.00 -7.05 9.17
C VAL A 167 3.64 -8.43 9.06
N SER A 168 4.82 -8.56 8.43
CA SER A 168 5.54 -9.84 8.34
C SER A 168 5.95 -10.42 9.71
N LYS A 169 6.14 -9.56 10.73
CA LYS A 169 6.40 -9.99 12.10
C LYS A 169 5.09 -10.35 12.80
N LEU A 170 4.09 -9.48 12.69
CA LEU A 170 2.81 -9.63 13.38
C LEU A 170 1.96 -10.79 12.83
N SER A 171 2.10 -11.15 11.56
CA SER A 171 1.37 -12.26 10.93
C SER A 171 1.68 -13.64 11.50
N ARG A 172 2.65 -13.74 12.42
CA ARG A 172 2.95 -14.96 13.18
C ARG A 172 2.03 -15.15 14.39
N GLU A 173 1.45 -14.05 14.88
CA GLU A 173 0.66 -14.01 16.12
C GLU A 173 -0.78 -13.55 15.88
N TYR A 174 -1.03 -12.82 14.80
CA TYR A 174 -2.31 -12.25 14.44
C TYR A 174 -2.82 -12.82 13.11
N ASP A 175 -4.13 -13.01 13.00
CA ASP A 175 -4.74 -13.38 11.72
C ASP A 175 -4.85 -12.18 10.78
N VAL A 176 -5.04 -12.46 9.49
CA VAL A 176 -5.06 -11.43 8.43
C VAL A 176 -6.18 -10.41 8.64
N ALA A 177 -7.36 -10.85 9.10
CA ALA A 177 -8.49 -9.95 9.30
C ALA A 177 -8.25 -8.98 10.47
N GLU A 178 -7.67 -9.46 11.58
CA GLU A 178 -7.30 -8.61 12.71
C GLU A 178 -6.20 -7.61 12.32
N LEU A 179 -5.19 -8.02 11.55
CA LEU A 179 -4.15 -7.12 11.06
C LEU A 179 -4.70 -6.03 10.14
N LEU A 180 -5.56 -6.39 9.19
CA LEU A 180 -6.21 -5.43 8.31
C LEU A 180 -7.10 -4.48 9.11
N PHE A 181 -7.90 -5.01 10.03
CA PHE A 181 -8.79 -4.21 10.87
C PHE A 181 -8.02 -3.10 11.62
N TRP A 182 -6.93 -3.44 12.32
CA TRP A 182 -6.16 -2.45 13.06
C TRP A 182 -5.56 -1.36 12.16
N GLN A 183 -5.00 -1.75 11.02
CA GLN A 183 -4.39 -0.79 10.09
C GLN A 183 -5.43 0.17 9.49
N LEU A 184 -6.57 -0.37 9.07
CA LEU A 184 -7.69 0.38 8.51
C LEU A 184 -8.31 1.31 9.58
N LEU A 185 -8.55 0.79 10.79
CA LEU A 185 -9.12 1.56 11.89
C LEU A 185 -8.23 2.74 12.25
N ILE A 186 -6.93 2.52 12.44
CA ILE A 186 -5.97 3.60 12.75
C ILE A 186 -5.97 4.66 11.64
N THR A 187 -5.97 4.23 10.38
CA THR A 187 -5.98 5.16 9.24
C THR A 187 -7.24 6.03 9.21
N VAL A 188 -8.41 5.40 9.40
CA VAL A 188 -9.70 6.10 9.45
C VAL A 188 -9.71 7.10 10.62
N LEU A 189 -9.25 6.71 11.81
CA LEU A 189 -9.22 7.60 12.97
C LEU A 189 -8.33 8.83 12.75
N ILE A 190 -7.21 8.68 12.04
CA ILE A 190 -6.27 9.79 11.76
C ILE A 190 -6.84 10.78 10.75
N PHE A 191 -7.43 10.31 9.65
CA PHE A 191 -7.77 11.17 8.52
C PHE A 191 -9.26 11.57 8.44
N THR A 192 -10.16 10.89 9.15
CA THR A 192 -11.60 11.28 9.15
C THR A 192 -11.84 12.70 9.69
N PRO A 193 -11.19 13.17 10.78
CA PRO A 193 -11.42 14.52 11.28
C PRO A 193 -11.08 15.62 10.26
N SER A 194 -9.96 15.51 9.55
CA SER A 194 -9.58 16.46 8.50
C SER A 194 -10.47 16.34 7.26
N THR A 195 -10.95 15.14 6.95
CA THR A 195 -11.89 14.88 5.85
C THR A 195 -13.22 15.60 6.05
N ILE A 196 -13.77 15.56 7.27
CA ILE A 196 -15.06 16.22 7.58
C ILE A 196 -14.95 17.74 7.38
N ALA A 197 -13.80 18.34 7.70
CA ALA A 197 -13.59 19.78 7.57
C ALA A 197 -13.40 20.27 6.12
N SER A 198 -13.05 19.39 5.19
CA SER A 198 -12.67 19.70 3.80
C SER A 198 -13.58 19.06 2.75
N LEU A 199 -14.74 18.54 3.18
CA LEU A 199 -15.58 17.69 2.34
C LEU A 199 -16.36 18.51 1.30
N ASP A 200 -15.99 18.39 0.02
CA ASP A 200 -16.86 18.74 -1.10
C ASP A 200 -17.69 17.52 -1.50
N THR A 201 -18.99 17.57 -1.23
CA THR A 201 -19.91 16.45 -1.49
C THR A 201 -20.07 16.14 -2.97
N THR A 202 -19.90 17.13 -3.86
CA THR A 202 -20.01 16.95 -5.31
C THR A 202 -18.86 16.10 -5.81
N ILE A 203 -17.62 16.48 -5.43
CA ILE A 203 -16.40 15.74 -5.78
C ILE A 203 -16.44 14.33 -5.19
N VAL A 204 -16.91 14.16 -3.96
CA VAL A 204 -17.02 12.84 -3.31
C VAL A 204 -17.97 11.92 -4.06
N VAL A 205 -19.12 12.40 -4.52
CA VAL A 205 -20.08 11.60 -5.30
C VAL A 205 -19.45 11.15 -6.62
N GLU A 206 -18.75 12.05 -7.31
CA GLU A 206 -18.08 11.73 -8.57
C GLU A 206 -16.91 10.75 -8.40
N ALA A 207 -16.14 10.89 -7.31
CA ALA A 207 -15.03 10.00 -6.97
C ALA A 207 -15.49 8.63 -6.46
N MET A 208 -16.75 8.47 -6.04
CA MET A 208 -17.26 7.29 -5.33
C MET A 208 -17.03 5.96 -6.07
N PRO A 209 -17.29 5.83 -7.39
CA PRO A 209 -17.01 4.59 -8.11
C PRO A 209 -15.53 4.19 -8.03
N GLY A 210 -14.64 5.17 -8.13
CA GLY A 210 -13.20 4.97 -7.97
C GLY A 210 -12.80 4.60 -6.54
N LEU A 211 -13.41 5.24 -5.54
CA LEU A 211 -13.17 4.92 -4.12
C LEU A 211 -13.64 3.50 -3.77
N VAL A 212 -14.82 3.08 -4.25
CA VAL A 212 -15.33 1.71 -4.09
C VAL A 212 -14.41 0.71 -4.78
N TYR A 213 -13.98 1.00 -6.01
CA TYR A 213 -12.99 0.18 -6.71
C TYR A 213 -11.70 0.02 -5.89
N LEU A 214 -11.16 1.12 -5.36
CA LEU A 214 -9.94 1.13 -4.55
C LEU A 214 -10.11 0.50 -3.16
N ALA A 215 -11.34 0.41 -2.65
CA ALA A 215 -11.64 -0.28 -1.41
C ALA A 215 -11.73 -1.80 -1.62
N LEU A 216 -12.43 -2.23 -2.67
CA LEU A 216 -12.69 -3.65 -2.89
C LEU A 216 -11.53 -4.38 -3.56
N VAL A 217 -10.91 -3.78 -4.57
CA VAL A 217 -9.90 -4.47 -5.40
C VAL A 217 -8.54 -4.47 -4.71
N PRO A 218 -7.81 -3.35 -4.57
CA PRO A 218 -6.54 -3.36 -3.87
C PRO A 218 -6.67 -3.44 -2.35
N GLY A 219 -7.83 -3.06 -1.78
CA GLY A 219 -8.06 -3.07 -0.33
C GLY A 219 -8.46 -4.42 0.27
N LEU A 220 -9.04 -5.34 -0.53
CA LEU A 220 -9.43 -6.68 -0.07
C LEU A 220 -8.75 -7.80 -0.87
N LEU A 221 -8.88 -7.80 -2.20
CA LEU A 221 -8.38 -8.91 -3.04
C LEU A 221 -6.86 -9.06 -3.03
N ALA A 222 -6.13 -7.99 -2.73
CA ALA A 222 -4.68 -8.05 -2.65
C ALA A 222 -4.16 -8.65 -1.33
N PHE A 223 -5.03 -8.86 -0.34
CA PHE A 223 -4.70 -9.45 0.95
C PHE A 223 -5.28 -10.86 1.16
N THR A 224 -6.02 -11.38 0.17
CA THR A 224 -6.52 -12.76 0.13
C THR A 224 -5.54 -13.70 -0.54
#